data_AF-A0A1J5EPK1-F1
#
_entry.id   AF-A0A1J5EPK1-F1
#
_cell.length_a   1.000
_cell.length_b   1.000
_cell.length_c   1.000
_cell.angle_alpha   90.00
_cell.angle_beta   90.00
_cell.angle_gamma   90.00
#
_symmetry.space_group_name_H-M   'P 1'
#
loop_
_entity.id
_entity.type
_entity.pdbx_description
1 polymer ?
#
loop_
_entity_poly.entity_id
_entity_poly.type
_entity_poly.pdbx_seq_one_letter_code
_entity_poly.pdbx_strand_id
1 'polypeptide(L)'
;MLIFLLVFWVGALRAEVLTIDKVPPELTQLRQAYETQKNQAVGPEQQAARQKKYETARRDALNSPDFLRQRSALEASRDADIQKITARYQESLDKLQKETLAGIDQKYQRESADFETTALSQAQKNYIAEMDKLEKTLVAKNDLAGALMVQVEKKKAMSATPGAEPAAPKATPVVPKNEIQTTAPAPTAVTLAQGGMTAAAPLTYVNNTRGLAGSAGNVANNVYSFNLNKVGEHSQLVFYAYGKGKTGTDSAGEVNLISPDGKRRMVAEWSPKNLQAINFYGVQAAKDVKPVDADISSYVTAPGTYQVEFKYKDGNEALNIFQVEIRTW
;
A
#
# COMPACT_ATOMS: atom_id res chain seq x y z
N MET A 1 -75.58 -59.64 29.42
CA MET A 1 -74.56 -60.55 29.98
C MET A 1 -73.79 -61.11 28.79
N LEU A 2 -72.52 -60.85 28.54
CA LEU A 2 -71.36 -60.73 29.41
C LEU A 2 -70.51 -59.49 29.06
N ILE A 3 -69.83 -58.98 30.08
CA ILE A 3 -68.88 -57.85 30.08
C ILE A 3 -67.45 -58.45 30.17
N PHE A 4 -66.46 -57.63 29.80
CA PHE A 4 -64.99 -57.73 30.00
C PHE A 4 -64.21 -58.38 28.84
N LEU A 5 -63.03 -57.90 28.41
CA LEU A 5 -62.00 -57.13 29.11
C LEU A 5 -61.10 -56.39 28.12
N LEU A 6 -60.67 -55.17 28.49
CA LEU A 6 -59.61 -54.36 27.88
C LEU A 6 -58.26 -55.09 27.80
N VAL A 7 -57.51 -54.88 26.72
CA VAL A 7 -56.03 -54.79 26.79
C VAL A 7 -55.54 -53.67 25.86
N PHE A 8 -54.96 -52.65 26.47
CA PHE A 8 -54.17 -51.59 25.85
C PHE A 8 -52.91 -52.18 25.20
N TRP A 9 -52.60 -51.80 23.96
CA TRP A 9 -51.23 -51.85 23.44
C TRP A 9 -50.90 -50.55 22.71
N VAL A 10 -50.05 -49.76 23.35
CA VAL A 10 -49.39 -48.57 22.81
C VAL A 10 -48.35 -49.05 21.80
N GLY A 11 -48.74 -49.09 20.52
CA GLY A 11 -47.86 -49.41 19.41
C GLY A 11 -47.10 -48.17 18.94
N ALA A 12 -45.77 -48.21 19.06
CA ALA A 12 -44.83 -47.16 18.71
C ALA A 12 -44.97 -46.68 17.24
N LEU A 13 -45.19 -45.37 17.07
CA LEU A 13 -44.93 -44.66 15.82
C LEU A 13 -43.41 -44.59 15.60
N ARG A 14 -42.85 -45.60 14.93
CA ARG A 14 -41.55 -45.46 14.26
C ARG A 14 -41.77 -44.69 12.98
N ALA A 15 -41.25 -43.46 12.94
CA ALA A 15 -41.06 -42.71 11.72
C ALA A 15 -40.02 -43.44 10.85
N GLU A 16 -40.47 -44.14 9.81
CA GLU A 16 -39.60 -44.52 8.71
C GLU A 16 -39.26 -43.27 7.91
N VAL A 17 -38.04 -42.77 8.13
CA VAL A 17 -37.40 -41.78 7.27
C VAL A 17 -37.16 -42.47 5.92
N LEU A 18 -37.99 -42.14 4.93
CA LEU A 18 -37.77 -42.47 3.51
C LEU A 18 -36.44 -41.88 3.04
N THR A 19 -35.41 -42.70 2.98
CA THR A 19 -34.15 -42.38 2.30
C THR A 19 -34.38 -42.41 0.79
N ILE A 20 -34.62 -41.23 0.22
CA ILE A 20 -34.64 -40.97 -1.24
C ILE A 20 -33.18 -41.01 -1.73
N ASP A 21 -32.58 -42.20 -1.85
CA ASP A 21 -31.18 -42.32 -2.29
C ASP A 21 -30.95 -43.44 -3.32
N LYS A 22 -32.02 -43.99 -3.90
CA LYS A 22 -31.89 -44.96 -4.99
C LYS A 22 -32.65 -44.45 -6.21
N VAL A 23 -31.88 -43.95 -7.19
CA VAL A 23 -32.38 -43.71 -8.55
C VAL A 23 -33.01 -45.01 -9.06
N PRO A 24 -34.28 -45.00 -9.48
CA PRO A 24 -34.95 -46.22 -9.94
C PRO A 24 -34.16 -46.87 -11.09
N PRO A 25 -34.02 -48.21 -11.09
CA PRO A 25 -33.32 -48.92 -12.16
C PRO A 25 -33.93 -48.66 -13.54
N GLU A 26 -35.24 -48.41 -13.63
CA GLU A 26 -35.88 -48.04 -14.90
C GLU A 26 -35.37 -46.68 -15.43
N LEU A 27 -35.12 -45.72 -14.54
CA LEU A 27 -34.63 -44.37 -14.91
C LEU A 27 -33.17 -44.43 -15.38
N THR A 28 -32.39 -45.38 -14.85
CA THR A 28 -31.02 -45.65 -15.28
C THR A 28 -31.00 -46.31 -16.67
N GLN A 29 -31.88 -47.28 -16.91
CA GLN A 29 -32.03 -47.93 -18.21
C GLN A 29 -32.53 -46.98 -19.30
N LEU A 30 -33.49 -46.11 -18.97
CA LEU A 30 -33.99 -45.10 -19.91
C LEU A 30 -32.88 -44.11 -20.31
N ARG A 31 -32.03 -43.71 -19.35
CA ARG A 31 -30.89 -42.82 -19.60
C ARG A 31 -29.82 -43.48 -20.47
N GLN A 32 -29.54 -44.76 -20.23
CA GLN A 32 -28.63 -45.53 -21.06
C GLN A 32 -29.17 -45.70 -22.49
N ALA A 33 -30.45 -46.05 -22.65
CA ALA A 33 -31.09 -46.16 -23.96
C ALA A 33 -31.05 -44.84 -24.74
N TYR A 34 -31.29 -43.71 -24.06
CA TYR A 34 -31.20 -42.38 -24.66
C TYR A 34 -29.78 -42.02 -25.11
N GLU A 35 -28.76 -42.25 -24.26
CA GLU A 35 -27.36 -41.99 -24.64
C GLU A 35 -26.89 -42.94 -25.76
N THR A 36 -27.32 -44.20 -25.76
CA THR A 36 -27.06 -45.12 -26.86
C THR A 36 -27.71 -44.64 -28.16
N GLN A 37 -28.96 -44.19 -28.12
CA GLN A 37 -29.67 -43.69 -29.30
C GLN A 37 -29.06 -42.38 -29.83
N LYS A 38 -28.62 -41.48 -28.93
CA LYS A 38 -27.91 -40.24 -29.25
C LYS A 38 -26.53 -40.49 -29.87
N ASN A 39 -25.78 -41.46 -29.34
CA ASN A 39 -24.48 -41.87 -29.86
C ASN A 39 -24.59 -42.63 -31.20
N GLN A 40 -25.72 -43.32 -31.43
CA GLN A 40 -26.04 -43.95 -32.71
C GLN A 40 -26.55 -42.94 -33.76
N ALA A 41 -27.25 -41.88 -33.34
CA ALA A 41 -27.82 -40.87 -34.24
C ALA A 41 -26.79 -39.92 -34.87
N VAL A 42 -25.63 -39.71 -34.22
CA VAL A 42 -24.51 -38.96 -34.78
C VAL A 42 -23.27 -39.82 -34.68
N GLY A 43 -23.03 -40.63 -35.71
CA GLY A 43 -21.88 -41.53 -35.74
C GLY A 43 -20.56 -40.78 -35.47
N PRO A 44 -19.56 -41.44 -34.85
CA PRO A 44 -18.31 -40.82 -34.42
C PRO A 44 -17.57 -40.11 -35.57
N GLU A 45 -17.68 -40.61 -36.81
CA GLU A 45 -17.14 -39.94 -37.99
C GLU A 45 -17.82 -38.60 -38.31
N GLN A 46 -19.15 -38.52 -38.15
CA GLN A 46 -19.89 -37.27 -38.33
C GLN A 46 -19.58 -36.25 -37.24
N GLN A 47 -19.34 -36.71 -36.00
CA GLN A 47 -18.89 -35.85 -34.91
C GLN A 47 -17.49 -35.29 -35.20
N ALA A 48 -16.54 -36.15 -35.59
CA ALA A 48 -15.19 -35.73 -35.96
C ALA A 48 -15.19 -34.76 -37.14
N ALA A 49 -16.02 -35.00 -38.16
CA ALA A 49 -16.16 -34.10 -39.30
C ALA A 49 -16.75 -32.74 -38.92
N ARG A 50 -17.75 -32.70 -38.02
CA ARG A 50 -18.31 -31.45 -37.47
C ARG A 50 -17.29 -30.69 -36.65
N GLN A 51 -16.54 -31.37 -35.79
CA GLN A 51 -15.49 -30.77 -34.98
C GLN A 51 -14.39 -30.17 -35.86
N LYS A 52 -13.93 -30.90 -36.87
CA LYS A 52 -12.95 -30.40 -37.83
C LYS A 52 -13.44 -29.16 -38.58
N LYS A 53 -14.70 -29.16 -39.05
CA LYS A 53 -15.32 -27.98 -39.69
C LYS A 53 -15.39 -26.78 -38.75
N TYR A 54 -15.77 -27.00 -37.50
CA TYR A 54 -15.81 -25.95 -36.48
C TYR A 54 -14.41 -25.37 -36.22
N GLU A 55 -13.39 -26.21 -36.08
CA GLU A 55 -12.02 -25.77 -35.85
C GLU A 55 -11.45 -24.99 -37.04
N THR A 56 -11.74 -25.42 -38.28
CA THR A 56 -11.40 -24.66 -39.49
C THR A 56 -12.11 -23.31 -39.51
N ALA A 57 -13.43 -23.28 -39.34
CA ALA A 57 -14.19 -22.03 -39.33
C ALA A 57 -13.74 -21.06 -38.22
N ARG A 58 -13.40 -21.60 -37.04
CA ARG A 58 -12.84 -20.82 -35.93
C ARG A 58 -11.48 -20.23 -36.28
N ARG A 59 -10.59 -21.03 -36.90
CA ARG A 59 -9.27 -20.56 -37.34
C ARG A 59 -9.41 -19.46 -38.39
N ASP A 60 -10.29 -19.64 -39.36
CA ASP A 60 -10.51 -18.68 -40.44
C ASP A 60 -11.11 -17.37 -39.90
N ALA A 61 -12.03 -17.45 -38.93
CA ALA A 61 -12.59 -16.27 -38.28
C ALA A 61 -11.53 -15.50 -37.47
N LEU A 62 -10.68 -16.20 -36.70
CA LEU A 62 -9.59 -15.59 -35.92
C LEU A 62 -8.48 -15.00 -36.80
N ASN A 63 -8.32 -15.50 -38.02
CA ASN A 63 -7.36 -14.98 -39.00
C ASN A 63 -8.02 -14.05 -40.02
N SER A 64 -9.31 -13.73 -39.86
CA SER A 64 -10.01 -12.85 -40.79
C SER A 64 -9.39 -11.45 -40.74
N PRO A 65 -9.23 -10.77 -41.90
CA PRO A 65 -8.63 -9.43 -41.95
C PRO A 65 -9.34 -8.42 -41.05
N ASP A 66 -10.67 -8.53 -40.92
CA ASP A 66 -11.46 -7.62 -40.08
C ASP A 66 -11.22 -7.85 -38.59
N PHE A 67 -11.14 -9.11 -38.15
CA PHE A 67 -10.80 -9.42 -36.75
C PHE A 67 -9.38 -8.95 -36.42
N LEU A 68 -8.41 -9.19 -37.31
CA LEU A 68 -7.03 -8.73 -37.14
C LEU A 68 -6.94 -7.19 -37.09
N ARG A 69 -7.70 -6.48 -37.95
CA ARG A 69 -7.79 -5.02 -37.93
C ARG A 69 -8.39 -4.51 -36.61
N GLN A 70 -9.48 -5.12 -36.14
CA GLN A 70 -10.10 -4.75 -34.85
C GLN A 70 -9.16 -4.98 -33.68
N ARG A 71 -8.49 -6.15 -33.64
CA ARG A 71 -7.48 -6.47 -32.63
C ARG A 71 -6.33 -5.46 -32.63
N SER A 72 -5.77 -5.15 -33.79
CA SER A 72 -4.68 -4.18 -33.92
C SER A 72 -5.11 -2.77 -33.51
N ALA A 73 -6.33 -2.34 -33.85
CA ALA A 73 -6.88 -1.05 -33.43
C ALA A 73 -7.04 -0.98 -31.89
N LEU A 74 -7.49 -2.07 -31.27
CA LEU A 74 -7.62 -2.16 -29.82
C LEU A 74 -6.24 -2.13 -29.12
N GLU A 75 -5.26 -2.86 -29.66
CA GLU A 75 -3.87 -2.84 -29.17
C GLU A 75 -3.28 -1.41 -29.28
N ALA A 76 -3.45 -0.73 -30.41
CA ALA A 76 -3.00 0.64 -30.60
C ALA A 76 -3.68 1.63 -29.64
N SER A 77 -4.99 1.48 -29.41
CA SER A 77 -5.73 2.32 -28.45
C SER A 77 -5.21 2.12 -27.02
N ARG A 78 -4.99 0.85 -26.62
CA ARG A 78 -4.44 0.52 -25.31
C ARG A 78 -3.05 1.13 -25.14
N ASP A 79 -2.18 0.99 -26.13
CA ASP A 79 -0.82 1.51 -26.06
C ASP A 79 -0.80 3.05 -26.01
N ALA A 80 -1.70 3.72 -26.73
CA ALA A 80 -1.87 5.18 -26.64
C ALA A 80 -2.32 5.63 -25.24
N ASP A 81 -3.21 4.87 -24.58
CA ASP A 81 -3.64 5.19 -23.23
C ASP A 81 -2.53 4.93 -22.19
N ILE A 82 -1.75 3.86 -22.36
CA ILE A 82 -0.54 3.60 -21.55
C ILE A 82 0.46 4.77 -21.69
N GLN A 83 0.67 5.28 -22.90
CA GLN A 83 1.55 6.43 -23.13
C GLN A 83 1.03 7.69 -22.44
N LYS A 84 -0.27 8.00 -22.54
CA LYS A 84 -0.86 9.15 -21.83
C LYS A 84 -0.73 9.03 -20.32
N ILE A 85 -0.96 7.84 -19.77
CA ILE A 85 -0.81 7.58 -18.34
C ILE A 85 0.64 7.79 -17.92
N THR A 86 1.59 7.21 -18.66
CA THR A 86 3.03 7.35 -18.41
C THR A 86 3.45 8.82 -18.42
N ALA A 87 3.00 9.60 -19.41
CA ALA A 87 3.30 11.02 -19.50
C ALA A 87 2.77 11.82 -18.29
N ARG A 88 1.53 11.57 -17.86
CA ARG A 88 0.95 12.23 -16.67
C ARG A 88 1.69 11.88 -15.38
N TYR A 89 2.12 10.63 -15.24
CA TYR A 89 2.92 10.22 -14.08
C TYR A 89 4.28 10.93 -14.07
N GLN A 90 4.95 11.03 -15.22
CA GLN A 90 6.23 11.73 -15.31
C GLN A 90 6.08 13.22 -14.98
N GLU A 91 5.08 13.90 -15.53
CA GLU A 91 4.79 15.31 -15.22
C GLU A 91 4.52 15.52 -13.72
N SER A 92 3.79 14.59 -13.09
CA SER A 92 3.51 14.66 -11.66
C SER A 92 4.77 14.46 -10.80
N LEU A 93 5.68 13.57 -11.21
CA LEU A 93 6.96 13.38 -10.55
C LEU A 93 7.85 14.62 -10.66
N ASP A 94 7.96 15.20 -11.85
CA ASP A 94 8.77 16.39 -12.10
C ASP A 94 8.24 17.58 -11.28
N LYS A 95 6.91 17.74 -11.22
CA LYS A 95 6.26 18.76 -10.38
C LYS A 95 6.57 18.56 -8.89
N LEU A 96 6.43 17.33 -8.39
CA LEU A 96 6.70 17.01 -6.99
C LEU A 96 8.16 17.26 -6.62
N GLN A 97 9.10 16.88 -7.49
CA GLN A 97 10.53 17.16 -7.30
C GLN A 97 10.81 18.66 -7.24
N LYS A 98 10.24 19.44 -8.16
CA LYS A 98 10.42 20.89 -8.21
C LYS A 98 9.85 21.59 -6.97
N GLU A 99 8.65 21.20 -6.53
CA GLU A 99 8.03 21.76 -5.32
C GLU A 99 8.82 21.40 -4.05
N THR A 100 9.33 20.16 -3.97
CA THR A 100 10.14 19.71 -2.84
C THR A 100 11.46 20.47 -2.76
N LEU A 101 12.18 20.62 -3.88
CA LEU A 101 13.42 21.38 -3.94
C LEU A 101 13.21 22.84 -3.55
N ALA A 102 12.16 23.48 -4.07
CA ALA A 102 11.82 24.86 -3.72
C ALA A 102 11.52 25.01 -2.21
N GLY A 103 10.84 24.03 -1.60
CA GLY A 103 10.58 24.01 -0.16
C GLY A 103 11.86 23.85 0.68
N ILE A 104 12.79 22.99 0.23
CA ILE A 104 14.10 22.81 0.88
C ILE A 104 14.91 24.10 0.79
N ASP A 105 14.99 24.72 -0.39
CA ASP A 105 15.72 25.97 -0.60
C ASP A 105 15.16 27.08 0.29
N GLN A 106 13.83 27.23 0.36
CA GLN A 106 13.20 28.24 1.21
C GLN A 106 13.49 27.98 2.70
N LYS A 107 13.50 26.72 3.13
CA LYS A 107 13.84 26.37 4.51
C LYS A 107 15.29 26.70 4.82
N TYR A 108 16.21 26.32 3.94
CA TYR A 108 17.63 26.63 4.10
C TYR A 108 17.88 28.13 4.18
N GLN A 109 17.23 28.92 3.32
CA GLN A 109 17.34 30.39 3.35
C GLN A 109 16.86 30.98 4.68
N ARG A 110 15.76 30.46 5.26
CA ARG A 110 15.28 30.90 6.58
C ARG A 110 16.24 30.52 7.70
N GLU A 111 16.69 29.27 7.72
CA GLU A 111 17.63 28.80 8.74
C GLU A 111 18.97 29.54 8.68
N SER A 112 19.46 29.86 7.48
CA SER A 112 20.66 30.68 7.30
C SER A 112 20.46 32.10 7.83
N ALA A 113 19.34 32.75 7.50
CA ALA A 113 19.03 34.10 8.00
C ALA A 113 18.86 34.13 9.52
N ASP A 114 18.20 33.13 10.10
CA ASP A 114 18.02 32.99 11.54
C ASP A 114 19.37 32.76 12.25
N PHE A 115 20.24 31.95 11.65
CA PHE A 115 21.60 31.71 12.17
C PHE A 115 22.44 32.98 12.16
N GLU A 116 22.46 33.72 11.04
CA GLU A 116 23.18 34.99 10.91
C GLU A 116 22.67 36.02 11.94
N THR A 117 21.35 36.16 12.06
CA THR A 117 20.72 37.08 13.03
C THR A 117 21.09 36.69 14.47
N THR A 118 21.09 35.39 14.78
CA THR A 118 21.44 34.89 16.11
C THR A 118 22.92 35.11 16.42
N ALA A 119 23.81 34.83 15.47
CA ALA A 119 25.25 35.04 15.60
C ALA A 119 25.58 36.52 15.81
N LEU A 120 24.97 37.42 15.02
CA LEU A 120 25.13 38.87 15.15
C LEU A 120 24.59 39.38 16.50
N SER A 121 23.42 38.90 16.94
CA SER A 121 22.87 39.23 18.25
C SER A 121 23.80 38.80 19.39
N GLN A 122 24.40 37.61 19.28
CA GLN A 122 25.34 37.11 20.29
C GLN A 122 26.65 37.92 20.31
N ALA A 123 27.19 38.26 19.14
CA ALA A 123 28.37 39.11 19.02
C ALA A 123 28.12 40.51 19.63
N GLN A 124 26.95 41.11 19.38
CA GLN A 124 26.55 42.39 19.96
C GLN A 124 26.45 42.32 21.49
N LYS A 125 25.86 41.25 22.05
CA LYS A 125 25.80 41.04 23.51
C LYS A 125 27.20 40.94 24.12
N ASN A 126 28.09 40.18 23.48
CA ASN A 126 29.48 40.03 23.94
C ASN A 126 30.21 41.38 23.93
N TYR A 127 30.07 42.15 22.85
CA TYR A 127 30.65 43.49 22.75
C TYR A 127 30.15 44.45 23.85
N ILE A 128 28.83 44.47 24.12
CA ILE A 128 28.26 45.28 25.20
C ILE A 128 28.81 44.86 26.57
N ALA A 129 29.00 43.55 26.80
CA ALA A 129 29.57 43.03 28.04
C ALA A 129 31.05 43.43 28.22
N GLU A 130 31.83 43.41 27.13
CA GLU A 130 33.22 43.89 27.15
C GLU A 130 33.30 45.40 27.43
N MET A 131 32.41 46.19 26.82
CA MET A 131 32.31 47.63 27.08
C MET A 131 31.95 47.93 28.54
N ASP A 132 31.06 47.15 29.15
CA ASP A 132 30.72 47.26 30.59
C ASP A 132 31.93 46.98 31.49
N LYS A 133 32.74 45.97 31.14
CA LYS A 133 33.98 45.64 31.86
C LYS A 133 35.03 46.76 31.71
N LEU A 134 35.15 47.33 30.51
CA LEU A 134 36.06 48.44 30.24
C LEU A 134 35.65 49.70 31.00
N GLU A 135 34.36 50.06 30.99
CA GLU A 135 33.77 51.17 31.76
C GLU A 135 34.14 51.05 33.24
N LYS A 136 33.89 49.90 33.86
CA LYS A 136 34.25 49.62 35.26
C LYS A 136 35.75 49.76 35.54
N THR A 137 36.59 49.31 34.60
CA THR A 137 38.05 49.38 34.73
C THR A 137 38.55 50.83 34.66
N LEU A 138 37.99 51.64 33.76
CA LEU A 138 38.36 53.06 33.61
C LEU A 138 37.91 53.88 34.82
N VAL A 139 36.70 53.61 35.35
CA VAL A 139 36.23 54.22 36.60
C VAL A 139 37.16 53.87 37.77
N ALA A 140 37.57 52.60 37.91
CA ALA A 140 38.51 52.19 38.97
C ALA A 140 39.89 52.85 38.85
N LYS A 141 40.27 53.31 37.65
CA LYS A 141 41.52 54.05 37.37
C LYS A 141 41.36 55.57 37.46
N ASN A 142 40.19 56.08 37.87
CA ASN A 142 39.85 57.51 37.85
C ASN A 142 39.89 58.17 36.46
N ASP A 143 39.85 57.41 35.37
CA ASP A 143 39.71 57.94 34.00
C ASP A 143 38.24 58.12 33.65
N LEU A 144 37.64 59.18 34.20
CA LEU A 144 36.21 59.48 34.04
C LEU A 144 35.85 59.92 32.61
N ALA A 145 36.79 60.58 31.91
CA ALA A 145 36.59 60.98 30.52
C ALA A 145 36.55 59.77 29.59
N GLY A 146 37.47 58.81 29.77
CA GLY A 146 37.45 57.53 29.08
C GLY A 146 36.19 56.71 29.38
N ALA A 147 35.78 56.65 30.65
CA ALA A 147 34.56 55.93 31.06
C ALA A 147 33.29 56.50 30.39
N LEU A 148 33.17 57.83 30.29
CA LEU A 148 32.03 58.48 29.65
C LEU A 148 31.97 58.17 28.14
N MET A 149 33.12 58.16 27.46
CA MET A 149 33.20 57.80 26.04
C MET A 149 32.74 56.35 25.80
N VAL A 150 33.18 55.41 26.65
CA VAL A 150 32.74 54.01 26.59
C VAL A 150 31.24 53.87 26.85
N GLN A 151 30.69 54.64 27.79
CA GLN A 151 29.25 54.64 28.10
C GLN A 151 28.40 55.15 26.93
N VAL A 152 28.83 56.21 26.25
CA VAL A 152 28.15 56.72 25.04
C VAL A 152 28.14 55.67 23.93
N GLU A 153 29.28 55.02 23.70
CA GLU A 153 29.43 54.03 22.64
C GLU A 153 28.66 52.73 22.94
N LYS A 154 28.66 52.29 24.21
CA LYS A 154 27.80 51.20 24.69
C LYS A 154 26.32 51.50 24.48
N LYS A 155 25.87 52.73 24.76
CA LYS A 155 24.47 53.15 24.55
C LYS A 155 24.09 53.12 23.07
N LYS A 156 24.99 53.55 22.17
CA LYS A 156 24.78 53.41 20.72
C LYS A 156 24.67 51.94 20.31
N ALA A 157 25.58 51.10 20.79
CA ALA A 157 25.56 49.67 20.51
C ALA A 157 24.30 48.98 21.03
N MET A 158 23.75 49.38 22.18
CA MET A 158 22.47 48.86 22.71
C MET A 158 21.25 49.30 21.90
N SER A 159 21.33 50.44 21.21
CA SER A 159 20.24 50.96 20.37
C SER A 159 20.29 50.47 18.92
N ALA A 160 21.36 49.79 18.49
CA ALA A 160 21.49 49.24 17.16
C ALA A 160 20.71 47.91 17.05
N THR A 161 19.86 47.78 16.03
CA THR A 161 19.18 46.51 15.74
C THR A 161 20.16 45.57 15.02
N PRO A 162 20.43 44.36 15.54
CA PRO A 162 21.25 43.39 14.83
C PRO A 162 20.54 42.99 13.52
N GLY A 163 21.23 43.16 12.38
CA GLY A 163 20.72 42.82 11.05
C GLY A 163 20.18 44.00 10.22
N ALA A 164 20.27 45.25 10.67
CA ALA A 164 20.02 46.40 9.81
C ALA A 164 21.26 46.70 8.94
N GLU A 165 21.49 45.90 7.89
CA GLU A 165 22.54 46.19 6.90
C GLU A 165 21.97 46.99 5.71
N PRO A 166 22.74 47.94 5.12
CA PRO A 166 22.34 48.67 3.92
C PRO A 166 22.09 47.71 2.76
N ALA A 167 21.17 48.07 1.86
CA ALA A 167 20.91 47.35 0.63
C ALA A 167 22.23 47.08 -0.14
N ALA A 168 22.63 45.81 -0.24
CA ALA A 168 23.79 45.34 -1.00
C ALA A 168 23.36 44.25 -2.00
N PRO A 169 24.12 44.09 -3.10
CA PRO A 169 23.58 43.80 -4.42
C PRO A 169 23.27 42.31 -4.65
N LYS A 170 22.34 42.08 -5.60
CA LYS A 170 21.99 40.76 -6.13
C LYS A 170 23.23 39.95 -6.53
N ALA A 171 23.60 38.96 -5.72
CA ALA A 171 24.51 37.90 -6.13
C ALA A 171 23.69 36.72 -6.66
N THR A 172 23.93 36.37 -7.93
CA THR A 172 23.40 35.20 -8.62
C THR A 172 23.95 33.92 -8.00
N PRO A 173 23.12 32.88 -7.76
CA PRO A 173 23.61 31.62 -7.23
C PRO A 173 24.34 30.82 -8.31
N VAL A 174 25.60 30.50 -8.06
CA VAL A 174 26.38 29.50 -8.82
C VAL A 174 26.07 28.13 -8.22
N VAL A 175 25.45 27.26 -9.03
CA VAL A 175 25.17 25.86 -8.70
C VAL A 175 26.48 25.05 -8.82
N PRO A 176 26.96 24.34 -7.78
CA PRO A 176 28.02 23.36 -7.93
C PRO A 176 27.46 22.09 -8.55
N LYS A 177 28.03 21.69 -9.69
CA LYS A 177 27.74 20.44 -10.39
C LYS A 177 28.50 19.30 -9.70
N ASN A 178 27.86 18.58 -8.79
CA ASN A 178 28.43 17.34 -8.24
C ASN A 178 28.03 16.15 -9.14
N GLU A 179 28.98 15.71 -9.96
CA GLU A 179 29.00 14.38 -10.55
C GLU A 179 29.19 13.33 -9.46
N ILE A 180 28.17 12.50 -9.25
CA ILE A 180 28.32 11.28 -8.45
C ILE A 180 28.90 10.21 -9.39
N GLN A 181 30.19 9.92 -9.24
CA GLN A 181 30.82 8.74 -9.82
C GLN A 181 30.37 7.49 -9.06
N THR A 182 29.62 6.64 -9.74
CA THR A 182 29.23 5.31 -9.27
C THR A 182 30.39 4.34 -9.51
N THR A 183 31.12 3.96 -8.47
CA THR A 183 32.01 2.78 -8.50
C THR A 183 31.28 1.62 -7.82
N ALA A 184 31.00 0.57 -8.60
CA ALA A 184 30.45 -0.68 -8.10
C ALA A 184 31.55 -1.50 -7.40
N PRO A 185 31.31 -2.05 -6.20
CA PRO A 185 32.19 -3.07 -5.65
C PRO A 185 31.83 -4.46 -6.21
N ALA A 186 32.87 -5.21 -6.59
CA ALA A 186 32.81 -6.58 -7.07
C ALA A 186 32.30 -7.57 -6.00
N PRO A 187 31.65 -8.68 -6.39
CA PRO A 187 31.10 -9.65 -5.45
C PRO A 187 32.20 -10.54 -4.86
N THR A 188 32.38 -10.50 -3.54
CA THR A 188 33.16 -11.50 -2.81
C THR A 188 32.28 -12.72 -2.55
N ALA A 189 32.64 -13.84 -3.17
CA ALA A 189 32.05 -15.14 -2.86
C ALA A 189 32.53 -15.60 -1.47
N VAL A 190 31.61 -15.72 -0.52
CA VAL A 190 31.84 -16.43 0.74
C VAL A 190 31.13 -17.78 0.66
N THR A 191 31.92 -18.84 0.54
CA THR A 191 31.46 -20.21 0.72
C THR A 191 31.47 -20.51 2.21
N LEU A 192 30.31 -20.85 2.79
CA LEU A 192 30.23 -21.50 4.09
C LEU A 192 29.32 -22.72 3.96
N ALA A 193 29.92 -23.87 4.20
CA ALA A 193 29.23 -25.15 4.30
C ALA A 193 28.73 -25.38 5.73
N GLN A 194 27.74 -26.28 5.81
CA GLN A 194 27.27 -27.05 6.97
C GLN A 194 26.08 -26.48 7.77
N GLY A 195 24.93 -27.13 7.57
CA GLY A 195 24.39 -27.99 8.64
C GLY A 195 23.47 -27.32 9.66
N GLY A 196 22.47 -26.57 9.20
CA GLY A 196 21.28 -26.27 9.99
C GLY A 196 20.06 -26.56 9.13
N MET A 197 19.01 -27.17 9.70
CA MET A 197 17.69 -27.14 9.07
C MET A 197 17.28 -25.67 8.97
N THR A 198 17.62 -25.03 7.85
CA THR A 198 17.23 -23.66 7.54
C THR A 198 15.72 -23.68 7.35
N ALA A 199 14.99 -23.12 8.32
CA ALA A 199 13.60 -22.74 8.11
C ALA A 199 13.54 -21.99 6.78
N ALA A 200 12.73 -22.50 5.84
CA ALA A 200 12.65 -21.92 4.51
C ALA A 200 12.33 -20.43 4.65
N ALA A 201 13.11 -19.58 3.98
CA ALA A 201 12.85 -18.15 4.00
C ALA A 201 11.39 -17.89 3.53
N PRO A 202 10.65 -16.99 4.20
CA PRO A 202 9.25 -16.77 3.87
C PRO A 202 9.08 -16.29 2.43
N LEU A 203 8.24 -17.00 1.69
CA LEU A 203 7.79 -16.59 0.38
C LEU A 203 6.82 -15.42 0.55
N THR A 204 7.15 -14.28 -0.05
CA THR A 204 6.37 -13.05 0.09
C THR A 204 5.73 -12.68 -1.25
N TYR A 205 4.41 -12.58 -1.25
CA TYR A 205 3.60 -12.15 -2.38
C TYR A 205 3.15 -10.71 -2.13
N VAL A 206 3.63 -9.75 -2.91
CA VAL A 206 3.41 -8.32 -2.69
C VAL A 206 2.49 -7.73 -3.75
N ASN A 207 1.53 -6.89 -3.34
CA ASN A 207 0.75 -6.04 -4.21
C ASN A 207 0.86 -4.58 -3.76
N ASN A 208 1.45 -3.74 -4.63
CA ASN A 208 1.72 -2.32 -4.37
C ASN A 208 0.68 -1.37 -4.98
N THR A 209 -0.44 -1.90 -5.49
CA THR A 209 -1.49 -1.07 -6.09
C THR A 209 -2.17 -0.22 -5.02
N ARG A 210 -2.20 1.10 -5.23
CA ARG A 210 -2.91 2.02 -4.32
C ARG A 210 -4.41 1.75 -4.35
N GLY A 211 -4.99 1.65 -3.17
CA GLY A 211 -6.42 1.43 -2.97
C GLY A 211 -7.03 2.38 -1.95
N LEU A 212 -8.36 2.46 -1.99
CA LEU A 212 -9.22 3.26 -1.14
C LEU A 212 -10.41 2.40 -0.69
N ALA A 213 -10.63 2.33 0.62
CA ALA A 213 -11.83 1.74 1.20
C ALA A 213 -12.54 2.78 2.07
N GLY A 214 -13.69 3.29 1.59
CA GLY A 214 -14.46 4.36 2.23
C GLY A 214 -15.96 4.25 1.95
N SER A 215 -16.73 5.21 2.47
CA SER A 215 -18.17 5.35 2.17
C SER A 215 -18.41 6.08 0.84
N ALA A 216 -19.61 5.91 0.28
CA ALA A 216 -20.21 6.72 -0.79
C ALA A 216 -19.25 7.16 -1.93
N GLY A 217 -18.94 6.25 -2.86
CA GLY A 217 -18.11 6.55 -4.03
C GLY A 217 -16.60 6.64 -3.76
N ASN A 218 -16.16 6.66 -2.49
CA ASN A 218 -14.74 6.60 -2.10
C ASN A 218 -14.22 5.16 -2.01
N VAL A 219 -14.54 4.35 -3.03
CA VAL A 219 -14.08 2.95 -3.13
C VAL A 219 -13.34 2.81 -4.45
N ALA A 220 -12.06 2.47 -4.39
CA ALA A 220 -11.23 2.19 -5.57
C ALA A 220 -10.17 1.16 -5.21
N ASN A 221 -10.04 0.09 -6.01
CA ASN A 221 -9.02 -0.95 -5.81
C ASN A 221 -8.92 -1.49 -4.37
N ASN A 222 -10.06 -1.76 -3.72
CA ASN A 222 -10.10 -2.30 -2.36
C ASN A 222 -10.03 -3.85 -2.30
N VAL A 223 -9.83 -4.51 -3.45
CA VAL A 223 -9.69 -5.96 -3.57
C VAL A 223 -8.36 -6.27 -4.23
N TYR A 224 -7.54 -7.07 -3.56
CA TYR A 224 -6.17 -7.41 -3.95
C TYR A 224 -6.06 -8.89 -4.24
N SER A 225 -5.64 -9.28 -5.44
CA SER A 225 -5.53 -10.69 -5.85
C SER A 225 -4.09 -11.18 -5.76
N PHE A 226 -3.90 -12.38 -5.20
CA PHE A 226 -2.61 -13.04 -5.01
C PHE A 226 -2.69 -14.47 -5.53
N ASN A 227 -1.78 -14.85 -6.43
CA ASN A 227 -1.66 -16.24 -6.87
C ASN A 227 -0.53 -16.93 -6.11
N LEU A 228 -0.90 -17.76 -5.15
CA LEU A 228 0.01 -18.48 -4.26
C LEU A 228 0.34 -19.82 -4.91
N ASN A 229 1.53 -19.91 -5.50
CA ASN A 229 2.01 -21.16 -6.11
C ASN A 229 2.50 -22.19 -5.07
N LYS A 230 2.81 -21.74 -3.86
CA LYS A 230 3.22 -22.58 -2.74
C LYS A 230 2.64 -21.99 -1.45
N VAL A 231 2.29 -22.87 -0.53
CA VAL A 231 1.79 -22.53 0.81
C VAL A 231 2.63 -23.30 1.82
N GLY A 232 3.11 -22.60 2.84
CA GLY A 232 3.84 -23.13 4.00
C GLY A 232 2.91 -23.49 5.15
N GLU A 233 3.49 -23.91 6.27
CA GLU A 233 2.73 -24.24 7.48
C GLU A 233 2.16 -22.98 8.14
N HIS A 234 2.86 -21.86 7.98
CA HIS A 234 2.46 -20.57 8.48
C HIS A 234 2.17 -19.60 7.34
N SER A 235 1.17 -18.75 7.54
CA SER A 235 0.82 -17.68 6.63
C SER A 235 0.39 -16.42 7.37
N GLN A 236 0.88 -15.28 6.92
CA GLN A 236 0.61 -13.97 7.52
C GLN A 236 0.16 -12.98 6.43
N LEU A 237 -0.95 -12.29 6.69
CA LEU A 237 -1.36 -11.11 5.95
C LEU A 237 -0.69 -9.89 6.56
N VAL A 238 -0.08 -9.06 5.73
CA VAL A 238 0.47 -7.76 6.14
C VAL A 238 -0.12 -6.69 5.25
N PHE A 239 -0.62 -5.60 5.83
CA PHE A 239 -1.05 -4.46 5.05
C PHE A 239 -0.58 -3.13 5.64
N TYR A 240 -0.30 -2.20 4.74
CA TYR A 240 0.18 -0.87 5.04
C TYR A 240 -0.92 0.11 4.63
N ALA A 241 -1.62 0.65 5.61
CA ALA A 241 -2.77 1.52 5.35
C ALA A 241 -2.84 2.67 6.37
N TYR A 242 -3.51 3.76 6.00
CA TYR A 242 -3.76 4.90 6.87
C TYR A 242 -4.98 5.69 6.44
N GLY A 243 -5.72 6.24 7.41
CA GLY A 243 -6.87 7.11 7.14
C GLY A 243 -6.46 8.40 6.40
N LYS A 244 -7.30 8.88 5.49
CA LYS A 244 -7.10 10.16 4.81
C LYS A 244 -7.31 11.31 5.82
N GLY A 245 -6.25 11.91 6.36
CA GLY A 245 -6.39 13.05 7.28
C GLY A 245 -5.20 13.29 8.21
N LYS A 246 -5.07 14.51 8.74
CA LYS A 246 -3.94 14.94 9.60
C LYS A 246 -3.90 14.25 10.98
N THR A 247 -4.98 13.59 11.39
CA THR A 247 -5.16 13.08 12.76
C THR A 247 -5.33 11.56 12.85
N GLY A 248 -5.14 10.80 11.76
CA GLY A 248 -5.31 9.33 11.81
C GLY A 248 -6.73 8.92 12.19
N THR A 249 -7.71 9.72 11.77
CA THR A 249 -9.04 9.78 12.37
C THR A 249 -10.07 8.96 11.64
N ASP A 250 -10.85 8.26 12.47
CA ASP A 250 -12.22 7.81 12.23
C ASP A 250 -12.47 7.11 10.91
N SER A 251 -11.75 6.00 10.69
CA SER A 251 -12.03 5.04 9.65
C SER A 251 -11.92 3.64 10.24
N ALA A 252 -12.99 2.86 10.15
CA ALA A 252 -13.04 1.51 10.67
C ALA A 252 -13.66 0.55 9.66
N GLY A 253 -13.19 -0.70 9.68
CA GLY A 253 -13.70 -1.72 8.79
C GLY A 253 -13.03 -3.08 8.96
N GLU A 254 -13.37 -3.97 8.04
CA GLU A 254 -13.02 -5.39 8.09
C GLU A 254 -12.16 -5.76 6.89
N VAL A 255 -11.07 -6.47 7.14
CA VAL A 255 -10.26 -7.10 6.11
C VAL A 255 -10.70 -8.54 5.97
N ASN A 256 -11.18 -8.88 4.78
CA ASN A 256 -11.66 -10.22 4.45
C ASN A 256 -10.68 -10.92 3.52
N LEU A 257 -10.34 -12.16 3.84
CA LEU A 257 -9.68 -13.08 2.92
C LEU A 257 -10.74 -13.90 2.19
N ILE A 258 -10.62 -13.98 0.86
CA ILE A 258 -11.46 -14.80 -0.01
C ILE A 258 -10.55 -15.90 -0.57
N SER A 259 -10.81 -17.15 -0.19
CA SER A 259 -10.05 -18.32 -0.63
C SER A 259 -10.38 -18.71 -2.07
N PRO A 260 -9.57 -19.58 -2.71
CA PRO A 260 -9.80 -20.02 -4.09
C PRO A 260 -11.15 -20.68 -4.34
N ASP A 261 -11.77 -21.26 -3.30
CA ASP A 261 -13.13 -21.82 -3.33
C ASP A 261 -14.24 -20.77 -3.16
N GLY A 262 -13.88 -19.48 -3.08
CA GLY A 262 -14.79 -18.36 -2.93
C GLY A 262 -15.29 -18.09 -1.51
N LYS A 263 -14.84 -18.84 -0.50
CA LYS A 263 -15.24 -18.59 0.89
C LYS A 263 -14.61 -17.29 1.39
N ARG A 264 -15.45 -16.41 1.95
CA ARG A 264 -15.05 -15.14 2.56
C ARG A 264 -14.91 -15.29 4.07
N ARG A 265 -13.78 -14.88 4.63
CA ARG A 265 -13.50 -14.90 6.08
C ARG A 265 -12.90 -13.57 6.51
N MET A 266 -13.39 -13.01 7.62
CA MET A 266 -12.77 -11.85 8.24
C MET A 266 -11.48 -12.30 8.93
N VAL A 267 -10.36 -11.65 8.60
CA VAL A 267 -9.02 -12.00 9.12
C VAL A 267 -8.39 -10.88 9.93
N ALA A 268 -8.82 -9.64 9.72
CA ALA A 268 -8.40 -8.51 10.53
C ALA A 268 -9.48 -7.43 10.55
N GLU A 269 -9.35 -6.50 11.49
CA GLU A 269 -10.11 -5.27 11.54
C GLU A 269 -9.13 -4.10 11.45
N TRP A 270 -9.52 -3.00 10.83
CA TRP A 270 -8.80 -1.73 10.97
C TRP A 270 -9.63 -0.73 11.76
N SER A 271 -8.93 0.09 12.54
CA SER A 271 -9.49 1.19 13.31
C SER A 271 -8.40 2.23 13.56
N PRO A 272 -8.73 3.45 14.01
CA PRO A 272 -7.73 4.45 14.36
C PRO A 272 -6.68 3.96 15.38
N LYS A 273 -6.99 2.93 16.18
CA LYS A 273 -6.08 2.38 17.19
C LYS A 273 -4.93 1.58 16.59
N ASN A 274 -5.15 0.91 15.46
CA ASN A 274 -4.15 0.05 14.83
C ASN A 274 -3.53 0.65 13.55
N LEU A 275 -4.05 1.78 13.08
CA LEU A 275 -3.42 2.58 12.02
C LEU A 275 -2.46 3.59 12.63
N GLN A 276 -1.16 3.44 12.38
CA GLN A 276 -0.13 4.31 12.94
C GLN A 276 0.78 4.85 11.83
N ALA A 277 0.96 6.16 11.79
CA ALA A 277 1.98 6.79 10.98
C ALA A 277 3.34 6.62 11.67
N ILE A 278 4.37 6.26 10.89
CA ILE A 278 5.77 6.31 11.33
C ILE A 278 6.32 7.73 11.13
N ASN A 279 5.87 8.41 10.07
CA ASN A 279 6.37 9.73 9.71
C ASN A 279 5.44 10.86 10.18
N PHE A 280 5.99 11.80 10.95
CA PHE A 280 5.26 12.95 11.49
C PHE A 280 4.85 13.97 10.41
N TYR A 281 5.59 14.02 9.30
CA TYR A 281 5.38 15.03 8.24
C TYR A 281 4.32 14.65 7.21
N GLY A 282 3.62 13.52 7.42
CA GLY A 282 2.54 13.05 6.58
C GLY A 282 2.80 11.65 6.01
N VAL A 283 1.72 11.00 5.62
CA VAL A 283 1.74 9.62 5.10
C VAL A 283 1.54 9.65 3.59
N GLN A 284 2.56 9.24 2.83
CA GLN A 284 2.51 9.21 1.37
C GLN A 284 2.78 7.82 0.79
N ALA A 285 3.40 6.91 1.54
CA ALA A 285 3.73 5.56 1.11
C ALA A 285 3.73 4.52 2.23
N ALA A 286 3.87 3.24 1.85
CA ALA A 286 3.92 2.12 2.80
C ALA A 286 5.02 2.27 3.86
N LYS A 287 6.18 2.86 3.49
CA LYS A 287 7.27 3.15 4.43
C LYS A 287 6.94 4.18 5.53
N ASP A 288 5.87 4.96 5.33
CA ASP A 288 5.46 6.01 6.26
C ASP A 288 4.43 5.50 7.29
N VAL A 289 4.04 4.22 7.24
CA VAL A 289 3.04 3.63 8.14
C VAL A 289 3.54 2.34 8.76
N LYS A 290 3.08 2.08 9.97
CA LYS A 290 3.32 0.80 10.63
C LYS A 290 2.46 -0.28 9.95
N PRO A 291 3.03 -1.44 9.61
CA PRO A 291 2.23 -2.54 9.09
C PRO A 291 1.21 -3.02 10.13
N VAL A 292 0.07 -3.49 9.64
CA VAL A 292 -0.88 -4.29 10.40
C VAL A 292 -0.74 -5.74 9.93
N ASP A 293 -0.48 -6.63 10.88
CA ASP A 293 -0.26 -8.04 10.63
C ASP A 293 -1.45 -8.88 11.14
N ALA A 294 -1.81 -9.92 10.41
CA ALA A 294 -2.82 -10.89 10.82
C ALA A 294 -2.40 -12.32 10.45
N ASP A 295 -2.54 -13.25 11.39
CA ASP A 295 -2.31 -14.67 11.13
C ASP A 295 -3.47 -15.24 10.29
N ILE A 296 -3.13 -15.80 9.14
CA ILE A 296 -4.08 -16.41 8.20
C ILE A 296 -3.75 -17.88 7.92
N SER A 297 -2.89 -18.50 8.73
CA SER A 297 -2.40 -19.88 8.54
C SER A 297 -3.54 -20.90 8.45
N SER A 298 -4.62 -20.69 9.21
CA SER A 298 -5.81 -21.58 9.19
C SER A 298 -6.67 -21.44 7.92
N TYR A 299 -6.45 -20.40 7.11
CA TYR A 299 -7.26 -20.10 5.92
C TYR A 299 -6.48 -20.29 4.61
N VAL A 300 -5.16 -20.16 4.66
CA VAL A 300 -4.27 -20.40 3.52
C VAL A 300 -3.70 -21.79 3.66
N THR A 301 -4.44 -22.80 3.19
CA THR A 301 -4.07 -24.21 3.35
C THR A 301 -3.73 -24.91 2.02
N ALA A 302 -3.93 -24.23 0.89
CA ALA A 302 -3.69 -24.79 -0.44
C ALA A 302 -3.23 -23.72 -1.44
N PRO A 303 -2.40 -24.05 -2.43
CA PRO A 303 -2.08 -23.16 -3.54
C PRO A 303 -3.34 -22.68 -4.29
N GLY A 304 -3.30 -21.46 -4.83
CA GLY A 304 -4.39 -20.91 -5.63
C GLY A 304 -4.48 -19.38 -5.57
N THR A 305 -5.55 -18.85 -6.17
CA THR A 305 -5.83 -17.41 -6.17
C THR A 305 -6.62 -17.01 -4.93
N TYR A 306 -5.99 -16.23 -4.06
CA TYR A 306 -6.62 -15.61 -2.90
C TYR A 306 -6.90 -14.14 -3.19
N GLN A 307 -7.96 -13.60 -2.59
CA GLN A 307 -8.22 -12.17 -2.63
C GLN A 307 -8.30 -11.59 -1.22
N VAL A 308 -7.76 -10.40 -1.03
CA VAL A 308 -7.89 -9.61 0.19
C VAL A 308 -8.80 -8.42 -0.10
N GLU A 309 -9.97 -8.38 0.54
CA GLU A 309 -10.98 -7.34 0.38
C GLU A 309 -11.03 -6.47 1.63
N PHE A 310 -10.93 -5.15 1.45
CA PHE A 310 -11.13 -4.16 2.51
C PHE A 310 -12.56 -3.65 2.46
N LYS A 311 -13.35 -3.97 3.50
CA LYS A 311 -14.75 -3.59 3.62
C LYS A 311 -14.94 -2.50 4.67
N TYR A 312 -15.23 -1.29 4.20
CA TYR A 312 -15.52 -0.15 5.06
C TYR A 312 -16.76 -0.40 5.92
N LYS A 313 -16.71 -0.02 7.20
CA LYS A 313 -17.85 -0.15 8.13
C LYS A 313 -18.34 1.20 8.62
N ASP A 314 -17.44 2.00 9.18
CA ASP A 314 -17.81 3.23 9.86
C ASP A 314 -16.69 4.27 9.79
N GLY A 315 -17.05 5.52 10.09
CA GLY A 315 -16.17 6.66 10.14
C GLY A 315 -16.52 7.75 9.14
N ASN A 316 -15.67 8.77 9.07
CA ASN A 316 -15.82 9.93 8.18
C ASN A 316 -14.78 9.97 7.06
N GLU A 317 -13.71 9.16 7.13
CA GLU A 317 -12.61 9.20 6.19
C GLU A 317 -12.34 7.84 5.54
N ALA A 318 -11.93 7.87 4.28
CA ALA A 318 -11.52 6.66 3.56
C ALA A 318 -10.17 6.14 4.07
N LEU A 319 -10.02 4.82 4.07
CA LEU A 319 -8.75 4.15 4.29
C LEU A 319 -7.91 4.20 3.00
N ASN A 320 -6.73 4.81 3.05
CA ASN A 320 -5.73 4.66 1.99
C ASN A 320 -4.95 3.37 2.22
N ILE A 321 -4.90 2.52 1.21
CA ILE A 321 -4.18 1.25 1.22
C ILE A 321 -2.97 1.40 0.31
N PHE A 322 -1.79 1.24 0.89
CA PHE A 322 -0.52 1.50 0.21
C PHE A 322 0.11 0.24 -0.35
N GLN A 323 0.00 -0.86 0.39
CA GLN A 323 0.61 -2.14 0.07
C GLN A 323 -0.07 -3.25 0.85
N VAL A 324 -0.22 -4.41 0.23
CA VAL A 324 -0.78 -5.62 0.85
C VAL A 324 0.13 -6.80 0.48
N GLU A 325 0.41 -7.64 1.45
CA GLU A 325 1.30 -8.79 1.31
C GLU A 325 0.69 -10.06 1.92
N ILE A 326 0.98 -11.20 1.30
CA ILE A 326 0.84 -12.50 1.94
C ILE A 326 2.23 -13.12 2.05
N ARG A 327 2.65 -13.44 3.28
CA ARG A 327 3.91 -14.12 3.60
C ARG A 327 3.60 -15.55 4.00
N THR A 328 4.36 -16.52 3.52
CA THR A 328 4.16 -17.93 3.87
C THR A 328 5.49 -18.68 4.03
N TRP A 329 5.61 -19.53 5.05
CA TRP A 329 6.82 -20.30 5.37
C TRP A 329 6.49 -21.66 5.99
#